data_AF-A0A367Q7V8-F1
#
_entry.id   AF-A0A367Q7V8-F1
#
_cell.length_a   1.000
_cell.length_b   1.000
_cell.length_c   1.000
_cell.angle_alpha   90.00
_cell.angle_beta   90.00
_cell.angle_gamma   90.00
#
_symmetry.space_group_name_H-M   'P 1'
#
loop_
_entity.id
_entity.type
_entity.pdbx_description
1 polymer ?
#
loop_
_entity_poly.entity_id
_entity_poly.type
_entity_poly.pdbx_seq_one_letter_code
_entity_poly.pdbx_strand_id
1 'polypeptide(L)'
;MGYVKGSASASTSGCQIFAASGTWTKPNNITWVEVEVYGPGGPGRGGSTTSGGRGGSGGGYVRKRFAASTLPSSVTVTVGAGGIGGAPGAQGTQAGNSSFGSFLTAYGGGSPSSATTGSAGASSLQAASGSATALDPDGVAGATGGNAALFAGAASNSTAGGPGRGSVYGGPSGGSGASGTGTAGGDGGSGGVNSGGGGTGGATGTPGANGGNGTDSTTGAGSAGGGGGGSTTTGGNGGNGGAPGAGGGGGGPGTTSGGSGGNGGRGEVRVFWG
;
A
#
# COMPACT_ATOMS: atom_id res chain seq x y z
N MET A 1 -33.97 44.08 15.03
CA MET A 1 -32.95 44.06 13.95
C MET A 1 -31.97 42.95 14.25
N GLY A 2 -32.00 41.90 13.42
CA GLY A 2 -31.28 40.64 13.66
C GLY A 2 -29.79 40.75 13.39
N TYR A 3 -28.99 40.05 14.20
CA TYR A 3 -27.55 39.90 14.03
C TYR A 3 -27.30 38.92 12.88
N VAL A 4 -26.69 39.38 11.79
CA VAL A 4 -26.26 38.51 10.70
C VAL A 4 -25.00 37.77 11.17
N LYS A 5 -25.11 36.45 11.35
CA LYS A 5 -23.97 35.54 11.51
C LYS A 5 -23.07 35.75 10.30
N GLY A 6 -21.84 36.23 10.53
CA GLY A 6 -20.86 36.47 9.47
C GLY A 6 -20.78 35.29 8.52
N SER A 7 -21.02 35.55 7.24
CA SER A 7 -20.71 34.62 6.15
C SER A 7 -19.23 34.31 6.23
N ALA A 8 -18.87 33.08 6.61
CA ALA A 8 -17.50 32.61 6.57
C ALA A 8 -16.97 32.85 5.15
N SER A 9 -15.95 33.70 5.02
CA SER A 9 -15.23 33.89 3.77
C SER A 9 -14.72 32.52 3.33
N ALA A 10 -15.39 31.90 2.35
CA ALA A 10 -14.95 30.64 1.80
C ALA A 10 -13.56 30.85 1.22
N SER A 11 -12.58 30.11 1.71
CA SER A 11 -11.21 30.25 1.24
C SER A 11 -11.18 29.92 -0.25
N THR A 12 -10.73 30.87 -1.08
CA THR A 12 -10.63 30.68 -2.53
C THR A 12 -9.64 29.59 -2.91
N SER A 13 -8.78 29.16 -1.98
CA SER A 13 -7.96 27.96 -2.11
C SER A 13 -7.87 27.19 -0.79
N GLY A 14 -7.52 25.91 -0.84
CA GLY A 14 -7.39 25.08 0.36
C GLY A 14 -7.14 23.60 0.05
N CYS A 15 -7.02 22.80 1.11
CA CYS A 15 -6.83 21.35 1.03
C CYS A 15 -7.63 20.64 2.13
N GLN A 16 -8.17 19.46 1.82
CA GLN A 16 -8.79 18.54 2.77
C GLN A 16 -8.25 17.13 2.54
N ILE A 17 -7.83 16.47 3.63
CA ILE A 17 -7.32 15.09 3.62
C ILE A 17 -8.35 14.18 4.29
N PHE A 18 -8.67 13.07 3.63
CA PHE A 18 -9.54 12.01 4.13
C PHE A 18 -8.71 10.75 4.38
N ALA A 19 -8.43 10.47 5.66
CA ALA A 19 -7.87 9.20 6.12
C ALA A 19 -8.97 8.16 6.46
N ALA A 20 -10.24 8.57 6.40
CA ALA A 20 -11.43 7.74 6.55
C ALA A 20 -12.52 8.26 5.60
N SER A 21 -13.47 7.40 5.23
CA SER A 21 -14.59 7.76 4.34
C SER A 21 -15.40 8.92 4.91
N GLY A 22 -15.92 9.76 4.01
CA GLY A 22 -16.69 10.94 4.37
C GLY A 22 -17.30 11.62 3.16
N THR A 23 -17.54 12.92 3.28
CA THR A 23 -18.11 13.74 2.22
C THR A 23 -17.30 15.01 2.06
N TRP A 24 -16.93 15.33 0.83
CA TRP A 24 -16.36 16.62 0.48
C TRP A 24 -17.48 17.55 0.03
N THR A 25 -17.54 18.74 0.63
CA THR A 25 -18.47 19.80 0.24
C THR A 25 -17.68 20.87 -0.50
N LYS A 26 -18.12 21.22 -1.71
CA LYS A 26 -17.45 22.20 -2.55
C LYS A 26 -17.45 23.58 -1.89
N PRO A 27 -16.28 24.20 -1.68
CA PRO A 27 -16.19 25.60 -1.27
C PRO A 27 -16.74 26.54 -2.34
N ASN A 28 -17.33 27.66 -1.92
CA ASN A 28 -17.80 28.67 -2.86
C ASN A 28 -16.62 29.38 -3.55
N ASN A 29 -16.85 29.90 -4.76
CA ASN A 29 -15.91 30.75 -5.51
C ASN A 29 -14.57 30.10 -5.86
N ILE A 30 -14.53 28.78 -6.05
CA ILE A 30 -13.37 28.07 -6.58
C ILE A 30 -13.52 27.83 -8.08
N THR A 31 -12.41 27.75 -8.79
CA THR A 31 -12.35 27.55 -10.24
C THR A 31 -11.88 26.15 -10.63
N TRP A 32 -11.05 25.52 -9.79
CA TRP A 32 -10.54 24.18 -10.00
C TRP A 32 -10.52 23.36 -8.72
N VAL A 33 -10.52 22.03 -8.90
CA VAL A 33 -10.34 21.05 -7.84
C VAL A 33 -9.33 20.01 -8.33
N GLU A 34 -8.28 19.78 -7.58
CA GLU A 34 -7.33 18.70 -7.83
C GLU A 34 -7.53 17.62 -6.77
N VAL A 35 -7.69 16.38 -7.23
CA VAL A 35 -7.91 15.23 -6.37
C VAL A 35 -6.77 14.26 -6.55
N GLU A 36 -6.16 13.86 -5.45
CA GLU A 36 -5.25 12.72 -5.35
C GLU A 36 -5.93 11.60 -4.59
N VAL A 37 -5.91 10.39 -5.12
CA VAL A 37 -6.48 9.21 -4.50
C VAL A 37 -5.41 8.13 -4.41
N TYR A 38 -5.21 7.63 -3.20
CA TYR A 38 -4.31 6.53 -2.86
C TYR A 38 -5.16 5.32 -2.49
N GLY A 39 -5.05 4.26 -3.28
CA GLY A 39 -5.62 2.97 -2.96
C GLY A 39 -4.88 2.37 -1.75
N PRO A 40 -5.55 1.62 -0.87
CA PRO A 40 -4.89 0.95 0.25
C PRO A 40 -3.91 -0.13 -0.22
N GLY A 41 -2.94 -0.45 0.62
CA GLY A 41 -1.93 -1.47 0.33
C GLY A 41 -2.46 -2.90 0.52
N GLY A 42 -1.90 -3.83 -0.24
CA GLY A 42 -2.20 -5.26 -0.12
C GLY A 42 -1.49 -5.90 1.08
N PRO A 43 -1.98 -7.05 1.57
CA PRO A 43 -1.38 -7.73 2.71
C PRO A 43 -0.26 -8.69 2.28
N GLY A 44 0.66 -8.93 3.20
CA GLY A 44 1.60 -10.03 3.06
C GLY A 44 0.94 -11.39 3.25
N ARG A 45 1.51 -12.41 2.61
CA ARG A 45 1.18 -13.82 2.83
C ARG A 45 1.92 -14.34 4.06
N GLY A 46 1.30 -15.26 4.81
CA GLY A 46 1.99 -15.98 5.87
C GLY A 46 3.06 -16.93 5.32
N GLY A 47 4.15 -17.08 6.06
CA GLY A 47 5.16 -18.10 5.83
C GLY A 47 4.65 -19.50 6.17
N SER A 48 5.30 -20.52 5.64
CA SER A 48 5.00 -21.94 5.89
C SER A 48 6.18 -22.63 6.57
N THR A 49 6.11 -23.96 6.71
CA THR A 49 7.24 -24.74 7.22
C THR A 49 8.40 -24.87 6.24
N THR A 50 8.14 -24.64 4.95
CA THR A 50 9.11 -24.85 3.87
C THR A 50 9.52 -23.56 3.16
N SER A 51 8.81 -22.45 3.38
CA SER A 51 9.04 -21.21 2.63
C SER A 51 8.54 -19.97 3.37
N GLY A 52 9.24 -18.85 3.22
CA GLY A 52 8.71 -17.54 3.59
C GLY A 52 7.46 -17.16 2.78
N GLY A 53 6.61 -16.35 3.38
CA GLY A 53 5.53 -15.64 2.74
C GLY A 53 6.06 -14.42 2.00
N ARG A 54 5.30 -13.95 1.01
CA ARG A 54 5.65 -12.78 0.20
C ARG A 54 4.95 -11.54 0.69
N GLY A 55 5.58 -10.39 0.50
CA GLY A 55 4.98 -9.10 0.82
C GLY A 55 3.79 -8.78 -0.10
N GLY A 56 2.84 -8.01 0.42
CA GLY A 56 1.73 -7.45 -0.32
C GLY A 56 2.18 -6.34 -1.27
N SER A 57 1.42 -6.14 -2.33
CA SER A 57 1.70 -5.07 -3.28
C SER A 57 1.26 -3.71 -2.71
N GLY A 58 1.78 -2.63 -3.28
CA GLY A 58 1.24 -1.30 -3.06
C GLY A 58 -0.16 -1.14 -3.66
N GLY A 59 -0.92 -0.20 -3.12
CA GLY A 59 -2.14 0.34 -3.74
C GLY A 59 -1.83 1.34 -4.84
N GLY A 60 -2.78 1.53 -5.75
CA GLY A 60 -2.65 2.45 -6.88
C GLY A 60 -2.68 3.91 -6.45
N TYR A 61 -2.14 4.78 -7.30
CA TYR A 61 -2.29 6.23 -7.20
C TYR A 61 -2.94 6.80 -8.46
N VAL A 62 -3.83 7.77 -8.27
CA VAL A 62 -4.39 8.56 -9.37
C VAL A 62 -4.54 10.01 -8.95
N ARG A 63 -4.22 10.93 -9.87
CA ARG A 63 -4.42 12.36 -9.71
C ARG A 63 -5.15 12.94 -10.90
N LYS A 64 -6.14 13.80 -10.64
CA LYS A 64 -6.85 14.53 -11.68
C LYS A 64 -7.27 15.91 -11.23
N ARG A 65 -7.13 16.88 -12.13
CA ARG A 65 -7.65 18.24 -11.97
C ARG A 65 -8.96 18.38 -12.73
N PHE A 66 -9.97 18.93 -12.07
CA PHE A 66 -11.31 19.19 -12.56
C PHE A 66 -11.57 20.70 -12.58
N ALA A 67 -12.36 21.16 -13.55
CA ALA A 67 -13.01 22.46 -13.41
C ALA A 67 -14.04 22.36 -12.27
N ALA A 68 -14.10 23.35 -11.40
CA ALA A 68 -15.03 23.32 -10.27
C ALA A 68 -16.50 23.20 -10.73
N SER A 69 -16.83 23.75 -11.91
CA SER A 69 -18.16 23.67 -12.52
C SER A 69 -18.59 22.24 -12.89
N THR A 70 -17.64 21.30 -13.10
CA THR A 70 -17.98 19.92 -13.51
C THR A 70 -18.27 18.98 -12.35
N LEU A 71 -17.97 19.40 -11.11
CA LEU A 71 -18.27 18.63 -9.91
C LEU A 71 -19.62 19.05 -9.31
N PRO A 72 -20.34 18.18 -8.60
CA PRO A 72 -21.48 18.58 -7.80
C PRO A 72 -21.03 19.39 -6.57
N SER A 73 -21.99 19.97 -5.82
CA SER A 73 -21.72 20.70 -4.58
C SER A 73 -21.26 19.79 -3.43
N SER A 74 -21.52 18.49 -3.52
CA SER A 74 -21.15 17.47 -2.53
C SER A 74 -20.74 16.18 -3.24
N VAL A 75 -19.62 15.60 -2.81
CA VAL A 75 -19.07 14.34 -3.36
C VAL A 75 -18.75 13.39 -2.21
N THR A 76 -19.26 12.16 -2.29
CA THR A 76 -18.87 11.09 -1.37
C THR A 76 -17.41 10.71 -1.59
N VAL A 77 -16.65 10.62 -0.50
CA VAL A 77 -15.26 10.17 -0.49
C VAL A 77 -15.21 8.81 0.18
N THR A 78 -14.72 7.80 -0.54
CA THR A 78 -14.50 6.46 0.01
C THR A 78 -13.01 6.26 0.24
N VAL A 79 -12.64 5.86 1.46
CA VAL A 79 -11.28 5.45 1.79
C VAL A 79 -11.26 3.96 2.04
N GLY A 80 -10.54 3.22 1.21
CA GLY A 80 -10.43 1.78 1.32
C GLY A 80 -9.60 1.35 2.54
N ALA A 81 -9.99 0.24 3.17
CA ALA A 81 -9.18 -0.38 4.21
C ALA A 81 -7.98 -1.14 3.60
N GLY A 82 -6.87 -1.13 4.32
CA GLY A 82 -5.71 -1.99 4.05
C GLY A 82 -6.08 -3.47 4.04
N GLY A 83 -5.36 -4.26 3.26
CA GLY A 83 -5.53 -5.72 3.29
C GLY A 83 -5.11 -6.31 4.64
N ILE A 84 -5.72 -7.44 5.01
CA ILE A 84 -5.40 -8.15 6.27
C ILE A 84 -4.37 -9.25 6.00
N GLY A 85 -3.30 -9.28 6.79
CA GLY A 85 -2.21 -10.25 6.71
C GLY A 85 -2.69 -11.70 6.74
N GLY A 86 -2.07 -12.55 5.93
CA GLY A 86 -2.39 -13.99 5.91
C GLY A 86 -1.93 -14.70 7.18
N ALA A 87 -2.73 -15.66 7.65
CA ALA A 87 -2.29 -16.62 8.66
C ALA A 87 -1.10 -17.47 8.14
N PRO A 88 -0.36 -18.18 9.01
CA PRO A 88 0.72 -19.07 8.58
C PRO A 88 0.27 -20.01 7.45
N GLY A 89 1.04 -20.03 6.36
CA GLY A 89 0.78 -20.85 5.18
C GLY A 89 -0.31 -20.33 4.25
N ALA A 90 -1.01 -19.24 4.58
CA ALA A 90 -2.19 -18.74 3.88
C ALA A 90 -2.00 -17.35 3.26
N GLN A 91 -2.83 -17.07 2.25
CA GLN A 91 -2.99 -15.74 1.64
C GLN A 91 -3.74 -14.80 2.60
N GLY A 92 -3.48 -13.50 2.49
CA GLY A 92 -4.23 -12.46 3.19
C GLY A 92 -5.48 -11.99 2.44
N THR A 93 -6.29 -11.17 3.09
CA THR A 93 -7.51 -10.58 2.50
C THR A 93 -7.17 -9.33 1.70
N GLN A 94 -7.60 -9.28 0.44
CA GLN A 94 -7.35 -8.15 -0.47
C GLN A 94 -7.83 -6.81 0.11
N ALA A 95 -7.13 -5.73 -0.24
CA ALA A 95 -7.46 -4.38 0.17
C ALA A 95 -8.68 -3.80 -0.58
N GLY A 96 -9.39 -2.85 0.03
CA GLY A 96 -10.51 -2.14 -0.60
C GLY A 96 -10.06 -1.11 -1.66
N ASN A 97 -10.98 -0.36 -2.25
CA ASN A 97 -10.63 0.77 -3.13
C ASN A 97 -10.84 2.10 -2.42
N SER A 98 -10.09 3.12 -2.84
CA SER A 98 -10.37 4.51 -2.47
C SER A 98 -10.94 5.26 -3.67
N SER A 99 -11.86 6.19 -3.45
CA SER A 99 -12.48 6.95 -4.54
C SER A 99 -12.97 8.33 -4.11
N PHE A 100 -13.08 9.21 -5.12
CA PHE A 100 -13.77 10.50 -5.05
C PHE A 100 -15.01 10.43 -5.93
N GLY A 101 -16.14 10.05 -5.34
CA GLY A 101 -17.36 9.71 -6.05
C GLY A 101 -17.12 8.67 -7.16
N SER A 102 -17.76 8.88 -8.30
CA SER A 102 -17.50 8.13 -9.54
C SER A 102 -16.43 8.78 -10.42
N PHE A 103 -15.83 9.89 -9.98
CA PHE A 103 -14.91 10.70 -10.81
C PHE A 103 -13.50 10.14 -10.86
N LEU A 104 -13.06 9.51 -9.77
CA LEU A 104 -11.70 9.00 -9.63
C LEU A 104 -11.68 7.82 -8.66
N THR A 105 -11.01 6.74 -9.03
CA THR A 105 -10.84 5.55 -8.19
C THR A 105 -9.38 5.12 -8.24
N ALA A 106 -8.80 4.83 -7.08
CA ALA A 106 -7.53 4.12 -6.97
C ALA A 106 -7.77 2.75 -6.37
N TYR A 107 -7.27 1.72 -7.02
CA TYR A 107 -7.50 0.35 -6.61
C TYR A 107 -6.58 -0.08 -5.46
N GLY A 108 -7.08 -0.94 -4.60
CA GLY A 108 -6.32 -1.54 -3.51
C GLY A 108 -5.32 -2.60 -3.98
N GLY A 109 -4.19 -2.67 -3.26
CA GLY A 109 -3.15 -3.67 -3.49
C GLY A 109 -3.61 -5.11 -3.21
N GLY A 110 -2.90 -6.06 -3.82
CA GLY A 110 -3.22 -7.49 -3.80
C GLY A 110 -2.36 -8.27 -2.81
N SER A 111 -2.86 -9.45 -2.43
CA SER A 111 -2.11 -10.44 -1.66
C SER A 111 -1.51 -11.51 -2.58
N PRO A 112 -0.26 -11.96 -2.35
CA PRO A 112 0.36 -12.99 -3.19
C PRO A 112 -0.33 -14.34 -3.02
N SER A 113 -0.71 -14.93 -4.16
CA SER A 113 -1.41 -16.22 -4.22
C SER A 113 -0.50 -17.41 -3.87
N SER A 114 0.82 -17.25 -4.05
CA SER A 114 1.82 -18.30 -3.78
C SER A 114 2.98 -17.80 -2.94
N ALA A 115 3.65 -18.72 -2.25
CA ALA A 115 4.94 -18.46 -1.61
C ALA A 115 6.08 -18.29 -2.62
N THR A 116 5.88 -18.67 -3.88
CA THR A 116 6.89 -18.62 -4.96
C THR A 116 6.63 -17.55 -6.03
N THR A 117 5.50 -16.84 -5.99
CA THR A 117 5.20 -15.72 -6.91
C THR A 117 4.62 -14.52 -6.16
N GLY A 118 5.17 -13.32 -6.42
CA GLY A 118 4.67 -12.07 -5.86
C GLY A 118 3.37 -11.59 -6.53
N SER A 119 2.67 -10.65 -5.90
CA SER A 119 1.54 -9.92 -6.52
C SER A 119 2.00 -8.74 -7.35
N ALA A 120 1.31 -8.52 -8.47
CA ALA A 120 1.35 -7.25 -9.18
C ALA A 120 0.73 -6.12 -8.33
N GLY A 121 1.26 -4.90 -8.47
CA GLY A 121 0.66 -3.69 -7.90
C GLY A 121 -0.69 -3.37 -8.53
N ALA A 122 -1.56 -2.69 -7.79
CA ALA A 122 -2.80 -2.14 -8.33
C ALA A 122 -2.51 -0.86 -9.13
N SER A 123 -3.23 -0.59 -10.21
CA SER A 123 -3.09 0.66 -10.97
C SER A 123 -4.33 1.55 -10.79
N SER A 124 -4.45 2.61 -11.59
CA SER A 124 -5.66 3.44 -11.68
C SER A 124 -6.74 2.86 -12.62
N LEU A 125 -6.40 1.85 -13.42
CA LEU A 125 -7.30 1.22 -14.41
C LEU A 125 -7.70 -0.21 -14.03
N GLN A 126 -6.94 -0.87 -13.16
CA GLN A 126 -7.21 -2.25 -12.79
C GLN A 126 -6.82 -2.56 -11.34
N ALA A 127 -7.64 -3.39 -10.71
CA ALA A 127 -7.35 -3.96 -9.40
C ALA A 127 -6.10 -4.86 -9.45
N ALA A 128 -5.37 -4.93 -8.34
CA ALA A 128 -4.27 -5.88 -8.22
C ALA A 128 -4.77 -7.31 -8.45
N SER A 129 -4.00 -8.09 -9.19
CA SER A 129 -4.20 -9.54 -9.32
C SER A 129 -3.14 -10.27 -8.51
N GLY A 130 -3.49 -11.45 -7.97
CA GLY A 130 -2.55 -12.32 -7.25
C GLY A 130 -1.48 -12.96 -8.14
N SER A 131 -1.35 -12.51 -9.40
CA SER A 131 -0.44 -12.99 -10.43
C SER A 131 0.51 -11.87 -10.85
N ALA A 132 1.75 -12.22 -11.23
CA ALA A 132 2.86 -11.30 -11.45
C ALA A 132 2.74 -10.42 -12.71
N THR A 133 1.60 -10.40 -13.39
CA THR A 133 1.38 -9.56 -14.56
C THR A 133 0.97 -8.16 -14.11
N ALA A 134 1.95 -7.32 -13.78
CA ALA A 134 1.74 -5.88 -13.69
C ALA A 134 1.45 -5.35 -15.10
N LEU A 135 0.38 -4.56 -15.21
CA LEU A 135 0.03 -3.85 -16.43
C LEU A 135 0.48 -2.41 -16.22
N ASP A 136 1.16 -1.83 -17.21
CA ASP A 136 1.46 -0.40 -17.24
C ASP A 136 0.14 0.42 -17.18
N PRO A 137 0.19 1.69 -16.78
CA PRO A 137 -0.99 2.59 -16.66
C PRO A 137 -1.84 2.73 -17.95
N ASP A 138 -1.37 2.20 -19.07
CA ASP A 138 -1.96 2.18 -20.41
C ASP A 138 -2.23 0.74 -20.92
N GLY A 139 -2.09 -0.28 -20.07
CA GLY A 139 -2.49 -1.66 -20.38
C GLY A 139 -1.47 -2.47 -21.20
N VAL A 140 -0.26 -1.96 -21.41
CA VAL A 140 0.83 -2.75 -21.99
C VAL A 140 1.51 -3.55 -20.86
N ALA A 141 1.78 -4.82 -21.10
CA ALA A 141 2.34 -5.74 -20.11
C ALA A 141 3.77 -5.30 -19.69
N GLY A 142 3.86 -4.58 -18.59
CA GLY A 142 5.11 -4.16 -17.96
C GLY A 142 5.74 -5.29 -17.15
N ALA A 143 6.51 -6.12 -17.85
CA ALA A 143 7.58 -7.02 -17.38
C ALA A 143 7.33 -7.88 -16.12
N THR A 144 7.31 -9.20 -16.36
CA THR A 144 7.83 -10.19 -15.41
C THR A 144 9.25 -9.80 -15.00
N GLY A 145 9.43 -9.25 -13.80
CA GLY A 145 10.76 -8.89 -13.30
C GLY A 145 10.92 -7.43 -12.89
N GLY A 146 10.27 -7.05 -11.79
CA GLY A 146 10.83 -6.13 -10.81
C GLY A 146 11.46 -4.83 -11.34
N ASN A 147 10.69 -3.96 -11.98
CA ASN A 147 11.03 -2.53 -12.03
C ASN A 147 10.07 -1.74 -11.14
N ALA A 148 10.54 -0.61 -10.59
CA ALA A 148 9.69 0.32 -9.85
C ALA A 148 8.62 0.87 -10.82
N ALA A 149 7.33 0.70 -10.52
CA ALA A 149 6.29 1.28 -11.35
C ALA A 149 6.00 2.71 -10.88
N LEU A 150 5.77 3.62 -11.83
CA LEU A 150 5.42 5.02 -11.56
C LEU A 150 4.23 5.16 -10.60
N PHE A 151 3.28 4.22 -10.65
CA PHE A 151 1.96 4.37 -10.02
C PHE A 151 1.61 3.35 -8.92
N ALA A 152 2.38 2.25 -8.76
CA ALA A 152 2.30 1.34 -7.61
C ALA A 152 3.50 0.39 -7.48
N GLY A 153 3.88 0.03 -6.25
CA GLY A 153 4.92 -0.96 -5.99
C GLY A 153 4.43 -2.39 -6.22
N ALA A 154 5.13 -3.16 -7.08
CA ALA A 154 4.93 -4.61 -7.21
C ALA A 154 5.64 -5.37 -6.09
N ALA A 155 5.07 -6.47 -5.60
CA ALA A 155 5.69 -7.30 -4.57
C ALA A 155 7.03 -7.89 -5.04
N SER A 156 7.97 -8.13 -4.12
CA SER A 156 9.27 -8.71 -4.46
C SER A 156 9.09 -10.11 -5.04
N ASN A 157 9.69 -10.36 -6.22
CA ASN A 157 9.65 -11.69 -6.84
C ASN A 157 10.74 -12.65 -6.32
N SER A 158 11.71 -12.12 -5.57
CA SER A 158 12.87 -12.85 -5.05
C SER A 158 12.49 -13.76 -3.89
N THR A 159 12.81 -15.04 -4.03
CA THR A 159 12.63 -16.11 -3.03
C THR A 159 13.43 -15.90 -1.74
N ALA A 160 14.37 -14.95 -1.71
CA ALA A 160 15.20 -14.65 -0.56
C ALA A 160 15.02 -13.18 -0.17
N GLY A 161 14.25 -12.91 0.89
CA GLY A 161 14.36 -11.73 1.76
C GLY A 161 14.52 -10.36 1.12
N GLY A 162 14.07 -10.19 -0.13
CA GLY A 162 14.37 -8.99 -0.90
C GLY A 162 13.47 -7.84 -0.51
N PRO A 163 13.97 -6.59 -0.58
CA PRO A 163 13.16 -5.43 -0.29
C PRO A 163 11.97 -5.37 -1.25
N GLY A 164 10.80 -5.03 -0.71
CA GLY A 164 9.73 -4.43 -1.49
C GLY A 164 10.20 -3.18 -2.23
N ARG A 165 9.59 -2.93 -3.39
CA ARG A 165 10.00 -1.90 -4.35
C ARG A 165 9.17 -0.64 -4.15
N GLY A 166 9.86 0.49 -4.24
CA GLY A 166 9.22 1.80 -4.22
C GLY A 166 8.38 2.09 -5.45
N SER A 167 7.45 3.02 -5.30
CA SER A 167 6.77 3.71 -6.38
C SER A 167 7.03 5.21 -6.23
N VAL A 168 7.00 5.95 -7.33
CA VAL A 168 7.19 7.41 -7.31
C VAL A 168 5.94 8.09 -6.74
N TYR A 169 4.75 7.57 -7.05
CA TYR A 169 3.48 8.16 -6.63
C TYR A 169 2.55 7.19 -5.89
N GLY A 170 2.68 5.88 -6.12
CA GLY A 170 1.89 4.85 -5.44
C GLY A 170 2.49 4.37 -4.13
N GLY A 171 1.79 3.44 -3.47
CA GLY A 171 2.33 2.80 -2.27
C GLY A 171 3.52 1.88 -2.59
N PRO A 172 4.57 1.83 -1.76
CA PRO A 172 5.61 0.82 -1.89
C PRO A 172 5.07 -0.58 -1.58
N SER A 173 5.70 -1.63 -2.11
CA SER A 173 5.35 -3.01 -1.74
C SER A 173 6.07 -3.47 -0.47
N GLY A 174 5.48 -4.46 0.21
CA GLY A 174 6.07 -5.08 1.39
C GLY A 174 7.28 -5.96 1.06
N GLY A 175 8.16 -6.13 2.05
CA GLY A 175 9.30 -7.05 1.96
C GLY A 175 8.87 -8.51 1.99
N SER A 176 9.66 -9.39 1.38
CA SER A 176 9.45 -10.84 1.44
C SER A 176 10.06 -11.45 2.71
N GLY A 177 9.44 -12.51 3.25
CA GLY A 177 10.01 -13.29 4.35
C GLY A 177 11.29 -14.02 3.95
N ALA A 178 12.01 -14.55 4.93
CA ALA A 178 13.27 -15.27 4.70
C ALA A 178 13.09 -16.53 3.83
N SER A 179 14.15 -16.96 3.15
CA SER A 179 14.16 -18.15 2.27
C SER A 179 14.27 -19.48 3.02
N GLY A 180 14.70 -19.51 4.28
CA GLY A 180 14.97 -20.76 5.01
C GLY A 180 14.93 -20.66 6.54
N THR A 181 14.78 -21.81 7.18
CA THR A 181 14.75 -21.99 8.64
C THR A 181 16.18 -21.94 9.19
N GLY A 182 16.51 -20.90 9.96
CA GLY A 182 17.89 -20.64 10.43
C GLY A 182 18.62 -19.53 9.67
N THR A 183 17.98 -18.93 8.66
CA THR A 183 18.44 -17.70 8.02
C THR A 183 17.87 -16.49 8.76
N ALA A 184 18.68 -15.44 8.94
CA ALA A 184 18.18 -14.16 9.46
C ALA A 184 17.00 -13.65 8.60
N GLY A 185 16.14 -12.82 9.19
CA GLY A 185 15.00 -12.25 8.48
C GLY A 185 15.36 -11.49 7.22
N GLY A 186 14.43 -11.49 6.27
CA GLY A 186 14.57 -10.73 5.04
C GLY A 186 14.60 -9.24 5.33
N ASP A 187 15.37 -8.51 4.52
CA ASP A 187 15.38 -7.05 4.58
C ASP A 187 13.96 -6.52 4.29
N GLY A 188 13.59 -5.48 5.02
CA GLY A 188 12.29 -4.85 4.85
C GLY A 188 12.19 -4.12 3.53
N GLY A 189 10.98 -3.73 3.12
CA GLY A 189 10.80 -3.03 1.86
C GLY A 189 11.57 -1.72 1.82
N SER A 190 12.49 -1.56 0.88
CA SER A 190 13.20 -0.31 0.65
C SER A 190 12.22 0.71 0.08
N GLY A 191 12.07 1.83 0.77
CA GLY A 191 11.35 2.99 0.28
C GLY A 191 11.98 3.48 -1.02
N GLY A 192 11.16 4.02 -1.92
CA GLY A 192 11.60 4.43 -3.25
C GLY A 192 12.76 5.43 -3.21
N VAL A 193 13.53 5.45 -4.30
CA VAL A 193 14.75 6.26 -4.50
C VAL A 193 14.57 7.77 -4.38
N ASN A 194 13.36 8.29 -4.19
CA ASN A 194 13.12 9.69 -3.84
C ASN A 194 12.04 9.77 -2.73
N SER A 195 12.47 10.22 -1.54
CA SER A 195 11.66 10.57 -0.35
C SER A 195 10.89 9.45 0.37
N GLY A 196 11.52 8.83 1.37
CA GLY A 196 10.84 8.13 2.47
C GLY A 196 11.38 6.73 2.71
N GLY A 197 12.20 6.57 3.76
CA GLY A 197 13.06 5.40 4.01
C GLY A 197 12.34 4.06 4.08
N GLY A 198 13.03 2.99 3.67
CA GLY A 198 12.50 1.63 3.77
C GLY A 198 12.13 1.20 5.18
N GLY A 199 11.12 0.35 5.27
CA GLY A 199 10.83 -0.37 6.50
C GLY A 199 12.09 -1.13 6.90
N THR A 200 12.54 -0.96 8.14
CA THR A 200 13.66 -1.73 8.65
C THR A 200 13.31 -3.21 8.55
N GLY A 201 14.17 -4.00 7.90
CA GLY A 201 14.08 -5.45 7.97
C GLY A 201 14.03 -5.90 9.43
N GLY A 202 13.40 -7.04 9.69
CA GLY A 202 13.51 -7.67 11.00
C GLY A 202 14.98 -7.73 11.39
N ALA A 203 15.31 -7.34 12.62
CA ALA A 203 16.69 -7.19 13.08
C ALA A 203 17.57 -8.32 12.56
N THR A 204 18.61 -7.97 11.81
CA THR A 204 19.60 -8.92 11.32
C THR A 204 20.15 -9.71 12.51
N GLY A 205 19.95 -11.03 12.52
CA GLY A 205 20.64 -11.93 13.46
C GLY A 205 19.80 -12.77 14.44
N THR A 206 18.48 -12.60 14.56
CA THR A 206 17.65 -13.50 15.39
C THR A 206 16.66 -14.32 14.55
N PRO A 207 16.81 -15.66 14.51
CA PRO A 207 15.80 -16.53 13.94
C PRO A 207 14.41 -16.25 14.54
N GLY A 208 13.39 -16.12 13.68
CA GLY A 208 12.02 -15.82 14.09
C GLY A 208 11.70 -14.35 14.39
N ALA A 209 12.60 -13.40 14.12
CA ALA A 209 12.31 -11.97 14.33
C ALA A 209 11.14 -11.46 13.46
N ASN A 210 10.28 -10.60 14.01
CA ASN A 210 9.23 -9.96 13.24
C ASN A 210 9.81 -8.86 12.32
N GLY A 211 9.19 -8.67 11.16
CA GLY A 211 9.50 -7.56 10.25
C GLY A 211 9.09 -6.21 10.85
N GLY A 212 9.86 -5.16 10.55
CA GLY A 212 9.55 -3.81 11.00
C GLY A 212 8.27 -3.28 10.36
N ASN A 213 7.46 -2.54 11.13
CA ASN A 213 6.34 -1.80 10.57
C ASN A 213 6.88 -0.62 9.73
N GLY A 214 6.16 -0.29 8.67
CA GLY A 214 6.42 0.93 7.94
C GLY A 214 6.12 2.18 8.77
N THR A 215 6.65 3.32 8.32
CA THR A 215 6.37 4.64 8.88
C THR A 215 5.32 5.37 8.04
N ASP A 216 4.38 6.03 8.71
CA ASP A 216 3.45 6.96 8.06
C ASP A 216 4.19 8.26 7.74
N SER A 217 4.13 8.70 6.48
CA SER A 217 4.60 10.02 6.07
C SER A 217 3.43 10.78 5.49
N THR A 218 3.02 11.85 6.18
CA THR A 218 1.91 12.71 5.73
C THR A 218 2.26 13.51 4.47
N THR A 219 3.54 13.57 4.09
CA THR A 219 4.04 14.40 2.99
C THR A 219 4.64 13.60 1.83
N GLY A 220 4.62 12.27 1.85
CA GLY A 220 5.18 11.45 0.76
C GLY A 220 4.83 9.97 0.83
N ALA A 221 5.42 9.17 -0.06
CA ALA A 221 5.33 7.72 -0.01
C ALA A 221 6.10 7.23 1.21
N GLY A 222 5.42 7.05 2.36
CA GLY A 222 6.02 6.42 3.52
C GLY A 222 6.31 4.93 3.25
N SER A 223 6.66 4.16 4.28
CA SER A 223 7.31 2.87 4.05
C SER A 223 6.41 1.64 4.18
N ALA A 224 6.82 0.57 3.51
CA ALA A 224 6.13 -0.71 3.55
C ALA A 224 6.61 -1.58 4.71
N GLY A 225 5.81 -2.60 5.03
CA GLY A 225 6.15 -3.56 6.07
C GLY A 225 7.33 -4.46 5.69
N GLY A 226 8.21 -4.73 6.65
CA GLY A 226 9.34 -5.63 6.47
C GLY A 226 8.98 -7.11 6.52
N GLY A 227 9.81 -7.96 5.91
CA GLY A 227 9.62 -9.42 5.95
C GLY A 227 9.96 -10.04 7.32
N GLY A 228 9.33 -11.16 7.63
CA GLY A 228 9.60 -11.95 8.84
C GLY A 228 10.83 -12.86 8.74
N GLY A 229 11.44 -13.06 9.90
CA GLY A 229 12.56 -13.96 10.20
C GLY A 229 12.29 -15.43 9.97
N GLY A 230 13.21 -16.14 9.31
CA GLY A 230 13.19 -17.61 9.31
C GLY A 230 13.56 -18.16 10.68
N SER A 231 12.98 -19.28 11.10
CA SER A 231 13.25 -19.90 12.40
C SER A 231 13.37 -21.41 12.30
N THR A 232 14.16 -22.03 13.18
CA THR A 232 14.11 -23.49 13.37
C THR A 232 12.89 -23.93 14.19
N THR A 233 12.05 -23.00 14.64
CA THR A 233 10.75 -23.25 15.30
C THR A 233 9.65 -22.47 14.58
N THR A 234 9.09 -21.43 15.19
CA THR A 234 8.06 -20.57 14.59
C THR A 234 8.71 -19.41 13.85
N GLY A 235 8.35 -19.22 12.58
CA GLY A 235 8.79 -18.09 11.77
C GLY A 235 8.26 -16.75 12.28
N GLY A 236 8.99 -15.67 12.04
CA GLY A 236 8.61 -14.32 12.43
C GLY A 236 7.49 -13.75 11.57
N ASN A 237 6.66 -12.88 12.14
CA ASN A 237 5.58 -12.23 11.40
C ASN A 237 6.12 -11.15 10.46
N GLY A 238 5.40 -10.88 9.37
CA GLY A 238 5.63 -9.71 8.54
C GLY A 238 5.18 -8.42 9.23
N GLY A 239 5.86 -7.31 8.93
CA GLY A 239 5.49 -5.97 9.40
C GLY A 239 4.32 -5.38 8.62
N ASN A 240 3.59 -4.45 9.23
CA ASN A 240 2.48 -3.75 8.57
C ASN A 240 2.98 -2.62 7.66
N GLY A 241 2.24 -2.32 6.59
CA GLY A 241 2.44 -1.10 5.80
C GLY A 241 2.12 0.13 6.64
N GLY A 242 3.04 1.09 6.70
CA GLY A 242 2.89 2.29 7.55
C GLY A 242 2.20 3.45 6.86
N ALA A 243 2.40 3.58 5.54
CA ALA A 243 1.91 4.71 4.76
C ALA A 243 0.63 4.39 3.99
N PRO A 244 -0.10 5.42 3.51
CA PRO A 244 -1.17 5.23 2.56
C PRO A 244 -0.71 4.40 1.35
N GLY A 245 -1.43 3.32 1.08
CA GLY A 245 -1.14 2.41 -0.03
C GLY A 245 0.03 1.44 0.18
N ALA A 246 0.78 1.50 1.28
CA ALA A 246 1.95 0.66 1.47
C ALA A 246 1.59 -0.82 1.71
N GLY A 247 2.30 -1.75 1.06
CA GLY A 247 2.08 -3.19 1.24
C GLY A 247 2.57 -3.72 2.59
N GLY A 248 1.93 -4.78 3.09
CA GLY A 248 2.39 -5.52 4.28
C GLY A 248 3.51 -6.51 3.95
N GLY A 249 4.39 -6.80 4.90
CA GLY A 249 5.50 -7.75 4.71
C GLY A 249 5.06 -9.21 4.78
N GLY A 250 5.81 -10.12 4.15
CA GLY A 250 5.56 -11.55 4.22
C GLY A 250 6.06 -12.19 5.52
N GLY A 251 5.39 -13.22 6.02
CA GLY A 251 5.85 -13.98 7.20
C GLY A 251 7.08 -14.84 6.91
N GLY A 252 7.94 -15.09 7.89
CA GLY A 252 9.10 -15.96 7.76
C GLY A 252 8.74 -17.46 7.83
N PRO A 253 9.59 -18.35 7.31
CA PRO A 253 9.42 -19.79 7.45
C PRO A 253 9.76 -20.27 8.87
N GLY A 254 9.15 -21.38 9.31
CA GLY A 254 9.51 -22.02 10.57
C GLY A 254 9.19 -23.51 10.59
N THR A 255 10.09 -24.37 11.08
CA THR A 255 9.94 -25.84 10.99
C THR A 255 8.65 -26.38 11.64
N THR A 256 8.11 -25.68 12.63
CA THR A 256 6.83 -26.03 13.30
C THR A 256 5.66 -25.22 12.77
N SER A 257 5.88 -23.94 12.47
CA SER A 257 4.91 -23.05 11.82
C SER A 257 5.65 -21.86 11.19
N GLY A 258 5.17 -21.34 10.07
CA GLY A 258 5.61 -20.03 9.60
C GLY A 258 5.01 -18.90 10.43
N GLY A 259 5.45 -17.68 10.15
CA GLY A 259 4.87 -16.46 10.70
C GLY A 259 3.72 -15.94 9.85
N SER A 260 2.85 -15.11 10.44
CA SER A 260 1.79 -14.42 9.73
C SER A 260 2.33 -13.35 8.78
N GLY A 261 1.59 -13.01 7.74
CA GLY A 261 1.84 -11.82 6.93
C GLY A 261 1.42 -10.54 7.65
N GLY A 262 1.98 -9.42 7.22
CA GLY A 262 1.60 -8.09 7.70
C GLY A 262 0.41 -7.52 6.95
N ASN A 263 -0.31 -6.61 7.61
CA ASN A 263 -1.42 -5.86 7.01
C ASN A 263 -0.89 -4.81 6.03
N GLY A 264 -1.67 -4.50 5.00
CA GLY A 264 -1.41 -3.34 4.15
C GLY A 264 -1.83 -2.03 4.83
N GLY A 265 -1.24 -0.93 4.38
CA GLY A 265 -1.58 0.42 4.81
C GLY A 265 -2.96 0.85 4.31
N ARG A 266 -3.57 1.82 5.00
CA ARG A 266 -4.87 2.41 4.63
C ARG A 266 -4.83 3.09 3.26
N GLY A 267 -6.00 3.38 2.68
CA GLY A 267 -6.10 4.33 1.59
C GLY A 267 -6.08 5.78 2.09
N GLU A 268 -6.06 6.74 1.16
CA GLU A 268 -6.18 8.16 1.47
C GLU A 268 -6.73 8.94 0.26
N VAL A 269 -7.48 10.01 0.51
CA VAL A 269 -7.91 10.95 -0.53
C VAL A 269 -7.54 12.37 -0.12
N ARG A 270 -6.89 13.11 -1.01
CA ARG A 270 -6.54 14.51 -0.81
C ARG A 270 -7.25 15.35 -1.86
N VAL A 271 -7.91 16.41 -1.42
CA VAL A 271 -8.65 17.32 -2.29
C VAL A 271 -8.09 18.71 -2.10
N PHE A 272 -7.55 19.29 -3.16
CA PHE A 272 -7.04 20.65 -3.23
C PHE A 272 -7.96 21.50 -4.09
N TRP A 273 -8.10 22.78 -3.79
CA TRP A 273 -8.91 23.70 -4.59
C TRP A 273 -8.28 25.08 -4.69
N GLY A 274 -8.70 25.83 -5.70
CA GLY A 274 -8.26 27.19 -6.01
C GLY A 274 -9.13 27.88 -7.05
#